data_AF-A0A538DE52-F1
#
_entry.id   AF-A0A538DE52-F1
#
_cell.length_a   1.000
_cell.length_b   1.000
_cell.length_c   1.000
_cell.angle_alpha   90.00
_cell.angle_beta   90.00
_cell.angle_gamma   90.00
#
_symmetry.space_group_name_H-M   'P 1'
#
loop_
_entity.id
_entity.type
_entity.pdbx_description
1 polymer ?
#
loop_
_entity_poly.entity_id
_entity_poly.type
_entity_poly.pdbx_seq_one_letter_code
_entity_poly.pdbx_strand_id
1 'polypeptide(L)'
;MANRVVADDALLNEGLAFARSVAEKSPLAVANAKRVMNTLWADNGSVEAGLRFELERDAFYCLTSHDAPEGLLAFSEKRKPRFKGR
;
A
#
# COMPACT_ATOMS: atom_id res chain seq x y z
N MET A 1 -4.54 -15.32 15.00
CA MET A 1 -5.72 -14.43 15.02
C MET A 1 -6.08 -14.05 13.59
N ALA A 2 -7.36 -13.76 13.33
CA ALA A 2 -7.85 -13.29 12.03
C ALA A 2 -8.31 -11.81 12.13
N ASN A 3 -8.27 -11.10 11.02
CA ASN A 3 -8.65 -9.68 10.87
C ASN A 3 -10.15 -9.47 10.60
N ARG A 4 -10.86 -10.49 10.11
CA ARG A 4 -12.32 -10.50 9.90
C ARG A 4 -12.85 -11.93 9.96
N VAL A 5 -14.06 -12.12 10.48
CA VAL A 5 -14.79 -13.40 10.48
C VAL A 5 -16.08 -13.21 9.70
N VAL A 6 -16.40 -14.15 8.82
CA VAL A 6 -17.56 -14.12 7.92
C VAL A 6 -18.19 -15.52 7.85
N ALA A 7 -19.42 -15.61 7.32
CA ALA A 7 -20.03 -16.89 7.02
C ALA A 7 -19.21 -17.68 5.99
N ASP A 8 -19.24 -19.00 6.05
CA ASP A 8 -18.40 -19.89 5.23
C ASP A 8 -18.60 -19.66 3.72
N ASP A 9 -19.86 -19.51 3.29
CA ASP A 9 -20.26 -19.23 1.91
C ASP A 9 -19.87 -17.82 1.42
N ALA A 10 -19.60 -16.89 2.33
CA ALA A 10 -19.19 -15.52 2.01
C ALA A 10 -17.66 -15.34 1.91
N LEU A 11 -16.86 -16.32 2.36
CA LEU A 11 -15.41 -16.20 2.52
C LEU A 11 -14.70 -15.70 1.26
N LEU A 12 -14.98 -16.32 0.10
CA LEU A 12 -14.34 -15.97 -1.16
C LEU A 12 -14.75 -14.56 -1.63
N ASN A 13 -16.04 -14.23 -1.53
CA ASN A 13 -16.56 -12.95 -1.99
C ASN A 13 -15.99 -11.78 -1.17
N GLU A 14 -15.92 -11.94 0.14
CA GLU A 14 -15.33 -10.97 1.06
C GLU A 14 -13.82 -10.83 0.86
N GLY A 15 -13.10 -11.95 0.67
CA GLY A 15 -11.68 -11.93 0.34
C GLY A 15 -11.37 -11.20 -0.95
N LEU A 16 -12.15 -11.46 -2.01
CA LEU A 16 -12.02 -10.76 -3.29
C LEU A 16 -12.42 -9.29 -3.19
N ALA A 17 -13.42 -8.94 -2.38
CA ALA A 17 -13.80 -7.55 -2.14
C ALA A 17 -12.64 -6.77 -1.49
N PHE A 18 -11.99 -7.37 -0.48
CA PHE A 18 -10.78 -6.81 0.11
C PHE A 18 -9.65 -6.66 -0.93
N ALA A 19 -9.35 -7.71 -1.70
CA ALA A 19 -8.32 -7.67 -2.73
C ALA A 19 -8.58 -6.57 -3.77
N ARG A 20 -9.83 -6.39 -4.21
CA ARG A 20 -10.23 -5.30 -5.10
C ARG A 20 -9.95 -3.92 -4.50
N SER A 21 -10.27 -3.71 -3.23
CA SER A 21 -9.96 -2.43 -2.56
C SER A 21 -8.46 -2.15 -2.43
N VAL A 22 -7.63 -3.19 -2.32
CA VAL A 22 -6.17 -3.05 -2.34
C VAL A 22 -5.70 -2.73 -3.76
N ALA A 23 -6.27 -3.37 -4.78
CA ALA A 23 -5.95 -3.16 -6.18
C ALA A 23 -6.31 -1.76 -6.71
N GLU A 24 -7.20 -1.02 -6.03
CA GLU A 24 -7.48 0.39 -6.34
C GLU A 24 -6.35 1.35 -5.91
N LYS A 25 -5.38 0.89 -5.12
CA LYS A 25 -4.24 1.69 -4.63
C LYS A 25 -3.04 1.60 -5.59
N SER A 26 -2.09 2.51 -5.43
CA SER A 26 -0.81 2.45 -6.14
C SER A 26 -0.10 1.14 -5.79
N PRO A 27 0.21 0.27 -6.77
CA PRO A 27 0.86 -1.00 -6.50
C PRO A 27 2.28 -0.80 -5.96
N LEU A 28 2.97 0.26 -6.38
CA LEU A 28 4.29 0.62 -5.85
C LEU A 28 4.21 1.08 -4.39
N ALA A 29 3.21 1.88 -4.03
CA ALA A 29 3.02 2.33 -2.64
C ALA A 29 2.67 1.15 -1.72
N VAL A 30 1.76 0.27 -2.13
CA VAL A 30 1.39 -0.93 -1.34
C VAL A 30 2.60 -1.86 -1.17
N ALA A 31 3.40 -2.07 -2.23
CA ALA A 31 4.61 -2.87 -2.17
C ALA A 31 5.66 -2.26 -1.22
N ASN A 32 5.83 -0.93 -1.26
CA ASN A 32 6.73 -0.20 -0.36
C ASN A 32 6.32 -0.38 1.10
N ALA A 33 5.06 -0.10 1.45
CA ALA A 33 4.56 -0.23 2.81
C ALA A 33 4.76 -1.67 3.33
N LYS A 34 4.45 -2.68 2.52
CA LYS A 34 4.66 -4.09 2.88
C LYS A 34 6.14 -4.41 3.09
N ARG A 35 7.04 -3.87 2.26
CA ARG A 35 8.48 -4.09 2.38
C ARG A 35 9.04 -3.47 3.67
N VAL A 36 8.66 -2.23 3.98
CA VAL A 36 9.08 -1.54 5.21
C VAL A 36 8.68 -2.34 6.44
N MET A 37 7.40 -2.70 6.55
CA MET A 37 6.89 -3.46 7.70
C MET A 37 7.55 -4.83 7.84
N ASN A 38 7.69 -5.57 6.73
CA ASN A 38 8.29 -6.91 6.77
C ASN A 38 9.78 -6.88 7.12
N THR A 39 10.54 -5.92 6.59
CA THR A 39 11.96 -5.76 6.94
C THR A 39 12.12 -5.43 8.41
N LEU A 40 11.34 -4.49 8.95
CA LEU A 40 11.41 -4.15 10.37
C LEU A 40 11.09 -5.32 11.29
N TRP A 41 10.05 -6.07 10.94
CA TRP A 41 9.65 -7.25 11.69
C TRP A 41 10.74 -8.33 11.66
N ALA A 42 11.33 -8.59 10.49
CA ALA A 42 12.37 -9.60 10.32
C ALA A 42 13.65 -9.26 11.10
N ASP A 43 14.03 -7.97 11.12
CA ASP A 43 15.25 -7.50 11.76
C ASP A 43 15.05 -7.23 13.27
N ASN A 44 13.83 -7.42 13.79
CA ASN A 44 13.43 -6.97 15.14
C ASN A 44 13.85 -5.50 15.39
N GLY A 45 13.69 -4.67 14.35
CA GLY A 45 14.17 -3.30 14.31
C GLY A 45 13.35 -2.37 15.20
N SER A 46 13.97 -1.26 15.62
CA SER A 46 13.25 -0.21 16.34
C SER A 46 12.30 0.56 15.39
N VAL A 47 11.26 1.17 15.96
CA VAL A 47 10.35 2.06 15.22
C VAL A 47 11.14 3.18 14.51
N GLU A 48 12.17 3.72 15.16
CA GLU A 48 13.04 4.76 14.58
C GLU A 48 13.76 4.29 13.31
N ALA A 49 14.31 3.07 13.33
CA ALA A 49 14.92 2.48 12.14
C ALA A 49 13.88 2.32 11.01
N GLY A 50 12.62 2.01 11.37
CA GLY A 50 11.54 1.86 10.40
C GLY A 50 11.12 3.15 9.76
N LEU A 51 10.98 4.22 10.54
CA LEU A 51 10.69 5.55 10.03
C LEU A 51 11.78 6.03 9.08
N ARG A 52 13.06 5.76 9.38
CA ARG A 52 14.17 6.09 8.46
C ARG A 52 14.06 5.31 7.15
N PHE A 53 13.81 4.00 7.22
CA PHE A 53 13.69 3.18 6.02
C PHE A 53 12.47 3.56 5.18
N GLU A 54 11.33 3.82 5.83
CA GLU A 54 10.12 4.33 5.19
C GLU A 54 10.40 5.62 4.42
N LEU A 55 11.04 6.60 5.06
CA LEU A 55 11.35 7.90 4.46
C LEU A 55 12.20 7.76 3.19
N GLU A 56 13.20 6.89 3.19
CA GLU A 56 14.03 6.61 2.01
C GLU A 56 13.21 5.99 0.86
N ARG A 57 12.34 5.02 1.18
CA ARG A 57 11.49 4.33 0.19
C ARG A 57 10.42 5.25 -0.39
N ASP A 58 9.83 6.09 0.44
CA ASP A 58 8.79 7.03 0.04
C ASP A 58 9.36 8.19 -0.75
N ALA A 59 10.53 8.71 -0.38
CA ALA A 59 11.24 9.70 -1.20
C ALA A 59 11.50 9.17 -2.60
N PHE A 60 11.98 7.93 -2.72
CA PHE A 60 12.18 7.28 -4.02
C PHE A 60 10.86 7.16 -4.80
N TYR A 61 9.80 6.65 -4.17
CA TYR A 61 8.48 6.54 -4.80
C TYR A 61 7.95 7.89 -5.29
N CYS A 62 8.04 8.94 -4.48
CA CYS A 62 7.58 10.29 -4.81
C CYS A 62 8.35 10.91 -5.98
N LEU A 63 9.65 10.63 -6.08
CA LEU A 63 10.52 11.23 -7.10
C LEU A 63 10.53 10.45 -8.43
N THR A 64 10.33 9.14 -8.41
CA THR A 64 10.52 8.31 -9.60
C THR A 64 9.24 7.72 -10.18
N SER A 65 8.16 7.61 -9.39
CA SER A 65 6.92 7.01 -9.88
C SER A 65 6.03 8.02 -10.60
N HIS A 66 5.31 7.54 -11.60
CA HIS A 66 4.14 8.23 -12.16
C HIS A 66 2.98 8.28 -11.14
N ASP A 67 2.88 7.28 -10.27
CA ASP A 67 1.74 7.08 -9.39
C ASP A 67 1.66 8.13 -8.28
N ALA A 68 2.79 8.63 -7.77
CA ALA A 68 2.81 9.67 -6.75
C ALA A 68 2.13 10.99 -7.20
N PRO A 69 2.56 11.64 -8.31
CA PRO A 69 1.91 12.86 -8.78
C PRO A 69 0.48 12.62 -9.26
N GLU A 70 0.18 11.47 -9.87
CA GLU A 70 -1.18 11.11 -10.28
C GLU A 70 -2.13 10.97 -9.08
N GLY A 71 -1.66 10.42 -7.96
CA GLY A 71 -2.44 10.35 -6.73
C GLY A 71 -2.83 11.71 -6.20
N LEU A 72 -1.87 12.65 -6.17
CA LEU A 72 -2.11 14.03 -5.74
C LEU A 72 -3.06 14.77 -6.69
N LEU A 73 -2.85 14.61 -8.01
CA LEU A 73 -3.68 15.23 -9.04
C LEU A 73 -5.13 14.71 -8.97
N ALA A 74 -5.31 13.39 -8.94
CA ALA A 74 -6.62 12.77 -8.87
C ALA A 74 -7.39 13.18 -7.60
N PHE A 75 -6.68 13.29 -6.47
CA PHE A 75 -7.24 13.80 -5.22
C PHE A 75 -7.72 15.25 -5.36
N SER A 76 -6.88 16.13 -5.91
CA SER A 76 -7.21 17.54 -6.16
C SER A 76 -8.43 17.68 -7.09
N GLU A 77 -8.49 16.86 -8.13
CA GLU A 77 -9.56 16.84 -9.14
C GLU A 77 -10.81 16.04 -8.69
N LYS A 78 -10.80 15.45 -7.48
CA LYS A 78 -11.89 14.61 -6.93
C LYS A 78 -12.30 13.46 -7.86
N ARG A 79 -11.35 12.85 -8.55
CA ARG A 79 -11.56 11.69 -9.42
C ARG A 79 -10.80 10.47 -8.91
N LYS A 80 -11.15 9.29 -9.43
CA LYS A 80 -10.35 8.08 -9.16
C LYS A 80 -8.95 8.22 -9.81
N PRO A 81 -7.87 7.87 -9.08
CA PRO A 81 -6.53 7.85 -9.64
C PRO A 81 -6.37 6.71 -10.65
N ARG A 82 -5.48 6.91 -11.62
CA ARG A 82 -5.11 5.95 -12.65
C ARG A 82 -3.65 5.53 -12.45
N PHE A 83 -3.44 4.69 -11.46
CA PHE A 83 -2.12 4.13 -11.16
C PHE A 83 -1.67 3.16 -12.26
N LYS A 84 -0.38 3.20 -12.58
CA LYS A 84 0.26 2.41 -13.64
C LYS A 84 1.39 1.53 -13.12
N GLY A 85 1.77 1.66 -11.86
CA GLY A 85 2.81 0.85 -11.24
C GLY A 85 4.21 1.06 -11.80
N ARG A 86 4.49 2.27 -12.27
CA ARG A 86 5.80 2.67 -12.81
C ARG A 86 6.14 4.08 -12.37
#